data_AF-A0A9D1K4F2-F1
#
_entry.id   AF-A0A9D1K4F2-F1
#
_cell.length_a   1.000
_cell.length_b   1.000
_cell.length_c   1.000
_cell.angle_alpha   90.00
_cell.angle_beta   90.00
_cell.angle_gamma   90.00
#
_symmetry.space_group_name_H-M   'P 1'
#
loop_
_entity.id
_entity.type
_entity.pdbx_description
1 polymer ?
#
loop_
_entity_poly.entity_id
_entity_poly.type
_entity_poly.pdbx_seq_one_letter_code
_entity_poly.pdbx_strand_id
1 'polypeptide(L)'
;MKKLFASLMAFCLTAFCAIPAFSAAKIADVSADYWANKEIVDVVSNDIMKLDENSNFNPEGKVSRICFVKSLLKLLSNDNLNVSIKNSFSDVADNDKNYADILRSQQLGIVYGYPDGTFKASKLMTRAETQSVISHITKDKVSDTSALTSFVDYKAVPCWAKPVYAKTLEYGIYVNYPNENELRPNDILTRAEAAVLLSRLKAKLDLVKNQYKGEAIEHLKVKKNAPNNEVYVMEKANIVKEGNVLQIAFTDKFKSEASATGEAVYFVNEEPIYTEEGTLIIPANSKFNGTVLGIQKEKWFNKNARVYVQINEIVTPDGDKTAINAKPFYKNYELKEGPWMTAGKLLLYTAGGTAVGTGAGVGFAFIPSPAKIGTGVAIGTPIGAAVGLVTGLVTPGLKYHAKSGEEIYVILLEDAAVARQAL
;
A
#
# COMPACT_ATOMS: atom_id res chain seq x y z
N MET A 1 35.03 -53.88 -12.60
CA MET A 1 34.48 -53.68 -13.96
C MET A 1 33.05 -53.17 -13.85
N LYS A 2 32.86 -51.89 -14.19
CA LYS A 2 31.68 -51.25 -14.81
C LYS A 2 30.28 -51.81 -14.49
N LYS A 3 29.54 -51.09 -13.64
CA LYS A 3 28.23 -50.44 -13.92
C LYS A 3 27.45 -50.28 -12.62
N LEU A 4 27.68 -49.15 -11.94
CA LEU A 4 26.97 -48.71 -10.74
C LEU A 4 26.65 -47.22 -10.90
N PHE A 5 25.95 -46.87 -11.98
CA PHE A 5 25.44 -45.52 -12.23
C PHE A 5 24.32 -45.62 -13.26
N ALA A 6 23.08 -45.39 -12.82
CA ALA A 6 21.92 -44.93 -13.60
C ALA A 6 20.62 -45.53 -13.04
N SER A 7 20.09 -44.98 -11.96
CA SER A 7 18.63 -44.96 -11.71
C SER A 7 18.31 -44.13 -10.47
N LEU A 8 18.58 -42.82 -10.49
CA LEU A 8 17.96 -41.90 -9.53
C LEU A 8 18.04 -40.45 -10.01
N MET A 9 17.61 -40.16 -11.24
CA MET A 9 17.54 -38.76 -11.71
C MET A 9 16.55 -38.61 -12.86
N ALA A 10 15.25 -38.65 -12.55
CA ALA A 10 14.18 -38.21 -13.45
C ALA A 10 12.86 -38.02 -12.67
N PHE A 11 12.85 -37.18 -11.64
CA PHE A 11 11.60 -36.68 -11.04
C PHE A 11 11.83 -35.31 -10.36
N CYS A 12 12.43 -34.38 -11.09
CA CYS A 12 12.53 -32.97 -10.69
C CYS A 12 12.35 -32.11 -11.95
N LEU A 13 11.54 -31.06 -11.84
CA LEU A 13 10.92 -30.23 -12.91
C LEU A 13 9.76 -30.96 -13.57
N THR A 14 8.50 -30.69 -13.23
CA THR A 14 7.86 -29.38 -13.44
C THR A 14 6.83 -29.08 -12.35
N ALA A 15 7.25 -28.35 -11.31
CA ALA A 15 6.30 -27.48 -10.62
C ALA A 15 6.11 -26.26 -11.52
N PHE A 16 5.15 -26.36 -12.45
CA PHE A 16 4.65 -25.19 -13.17
C PHE A 16 4.02 -24.30 -12.11
N CYS A 17 4.78 -23.32 -11.62
CA CYS A 17 4.23 -22.23 -10.85
C CYS A 17 3.23 -21.56 -11.80
N ALA A 18 1.96 -21.91 -11.68
CA ALA A 18 0.88 -21.14 -12.28
C ALA A 18 0.94 -19.80 -11.57
N ILE A 19 1.74 -18.88 -12.12
CA ILE A 19 1.63 -17.47 -11.83
C ILE A 19 0.16 -17.17 -12.13
N PRO A 20 -0.64 -16.67 -11.16
CA PRO A 20 -1.99 -16.25 -11.47
C PRO A 20 -1.87 -15.22 -12.59
N ALA A 21 -2.33 -15.58 -13.78
CA ALA A 21 -2.46 -14.64 -14.86
C ALA A 21 -3.49 -13.62 -14.38
N PHE A 22 -3.03 -12.44 -13.99
CA PHE A 22 -3.92 -11.29 -13.83
C PHE A 22 -4.65 -11.14 -15.15
N SER A 23 -5.95 -11.44 -15.14
CA SER A 23 -6.78 -11.20 -16.32
C SER A 23 -6.79 -9.70 -16.54
N ALA A 24 -6.04 -9.23 -17.54
CA ALA A 24 -6.12 -7.85 -17.98
C ALA A 24 -7.59 -7.51 -18.23
N ALA A 25 -8.04 -6.35 -17.73
CA ALA A 25 -9.40 -5.90 -17.97
C ALA A 25 -9.65 -5.91 -19.48
N LYS A 26 -10.64 -6.69 -19.94
CA LYS A 26 -10.99 -6.74 -21.35
C LYS A 26 -11.69 -5.43 -21.71
N ILE A 27 -11.00 -4.58 -22.46
CA ILE A 27 -11.55 -3.31 -22.98
C ILE A 27 -12.29 -3.62 -24.29
N ALA A 28 -13.55 -3.23 -24.38
CA ALA A 28 -14.47 -3.76 -25.40
C ALA A 28 -14.08 -3.39 -26.84
N ASP A 29 -13.56 -2.19 -27.06
CA ASP A 29 -13.21 -1.63 -28.36
C ASP A 29 -11.69 -1.56 -28.63
N VAL A 30 -10.87 -2.20 -27.80
CA VAL A 30 -9.40 -2.25 -27.97
C VAL A 30 -8.97 -3.71 -28.05
N SER A 31 -8.60 -4.15 -29.26
CA SER A 31 -8.08 -5.50 -29.48
C SER A 31 -6.71 -5.70 -28.81
N ALA A 32 -6.34 -6.95 -28.54
CA ALA A 32 -5.06 -7.29 -27.91
C ALA A 32 -3.83 -6.91 -28.75
N ASP A 33 -4.00 -6.82 -30.08
CA ASP A 33 -3.01 -6.42 -31.06
C ASP A 33 -3.07 -4.92 -31.43
N TYR A 34 -3.97 -4.15 -30.82
CA TYR A 34 -4.01 -2.70 -31.02
C TYR A 34 -2.70 -2.07 -30.55
N TRP A 35 -2.11 -1.18 -31.35
CA TRP A 35 -0.74 -0.68 -31.17
C TRP A 35 -0.45 -0.06 -29.79
N ALA A 36 -1.46 0.52 -29.14
CA ALA A 36 -1.37 1.11 -27.81
C ALA A 36 -2.07 0.26 -26.72
N ASN A 37 -2.41 -1.01 -26.99
CA ASN A 37 -3.17 -1.85 -26.06
C ASN A 37 -2.53 -1.88 -24.67
N LYS A 38 -1.20 -2.09 -24.61
CA LYS A 38 -0.46 -2.18 -23.35
C LYS A 38 -0.60 -0.90 -22.52
N GLU A 39 -0.38 0.26 -23.13
CA GLU A 39 -0.45 1.56 -22.47
C GLU A 39 -1.87 1.92 -22.09
N ILE A 40 -2.87 1.58 -22.93
CA ILE A 40 -4.29 1.77 -22.61
C ILE A 40 -4.68 0.92 -21.40
N VAL A 41 -4.28 -0.35 -21.36
CA VAL A 41 -4.54 -1.23 -20.20
C VAL A 41 -3.89 -0.67 -18.94
N ASP A 42 -2.64 -0.19 -19.02
CA ASP A 42 -1.93 0.41 -17.89
C ASP A 42 -2.65 1.65 -17.32
N VAL A 43 -3.05 2.61 -18.17
CA VAL A 43 -3.73 3.81 -17.66
C VAL A 43 -5.14 3.52 -17.15
N VAL A 44 -5.83 2.50 -17.66
CA VAL A 44 -7.15 2.09 -17.18
C VAL A 44 -7.05 1.31 -15.87
N SER A 45 -6.14 0.36 -15.75
CA SER A 45 -5.98 -0.47 -14.55
C SER A 45 -5.52 0.34 -13.33
N ASN A 46 -4.90 1.49 -13.57
CA ASN A 46 -4.44 2.42 -12.53
C ASN A 46 -5.40 3.62 -12.35
N ASP A 47 -6.61 3.56 -12.89
CA ASP A 47 -7.67 4.60 -12.83
C ASP A 47 -7.23 6.00 -13.33
N ILE A 48 -6.13 6.10 -14.08
CA ILE A 48 -5.64 7.33 -14.69
C ILE A 48 -6.58 7.81 -15.80
N MET A 49 -7.10 6.87 -16.60
CA MET A 49 -8.11 7.13 -17.63
C MET A 49 -9.30 6.18 -17.47
N LYS A 50 -10.51 6.67 -17.76
CA LYS A 50 -11.75 5.91 -17.59
C LYS A 50 -12.30 5.37 -18.90
N LEU A 51 -12.91 4.20 -18.81
CA LEU A 51 -13.82 3.65 -19.81
C LEU A 51 -15.18 4.36 -19.74
N ASP A 52 -15.96 4.27 -20.82
CA ASP A 52 -17.35 4.69 -20.82
C ASP A 52 -18.28 3.65 -20.16
N GLU A 53 -19.58 3.96 -20.10
CA GLU A 53 -20.60 3.08 -19.51
C GLU A 53 -20.73 1.72 -20.21
N ASN A 54 -20.26 1.64 -21.46
CA ASN A 54 -20.28 0.43 -22.29
C ASN A 54 -18.93 -0.32 -22.26
N SER A 55 -18.02 0.03 -21.33
CA SER A 55 -16.67 -0.54 -21.22
C SER A 55 -15.77 -0.29 -22.45
N ASN A 56 -16.06 0.74 -23.23
CA ASN A 56 -15.19 1.19 -24.33
C ASN A 56 -14.19 2.24 -23.84
N PHE A 57 -13.00 2.23 -24.43
CA PHE A 57 -11.99 3.25 -24.21
C PHE A 57 -12.10 4.40 -25.22
N ASN A 58 -12.64 4.17 -26.41
CA ASN A 58 -12.69 5.09 -27.56
C ASN A 58 -11.30 5.63 -27.95
N PRO A 59 -10.38 4.76 -28.44
CA PRO A 59 -8.97 5.11 -28.63
C PRO A 59 -8.74 6.25 -29.65
N GLU A 60 -9.59 6.37 -30.67
CA GLU A 60 -9.49 7.40 -31.70
C GLU A 60 -10.13 8.74 -31.30
N GLY A 61 -10.88 8.75 -30.20
CA GLY A 61 -11.52 9.96 -29.67
C GLY A 61 -10.50 11.06 -29.37
N LYS A 62 -10.91 12.33 -29.53
CA LYS A 62 -10.03 13.48 -29.28
C LYS A 62 -10.04 13.87 -27.81
N VAL A 63 -8.89 14.32 -27.30
CA VAL A 63 -8.72 14.68 -25.88
C VAL A 63 -8.85 16.19 -25.70
N SER A 64 -9.79 16.62 -24.86
CA SER A 64 -9.90 18.00 -24.40
C SER A 64 -8.86 18.31 -23.33
N ARG A 65 -8.54 19.59 -23.16
CA ARG A 65 -7.61 20.09 -22.15
C ARG A 65 -7.96 19.59 -20.75
N ILE A 66 -9.23 19.69 -20.37
CA ILE A 66 -9.66 19.25 -19.04
C ILE A 66 -9.56 17.73 -18.86
N CYS A 67 -9.84 16.94 -19.90
CA CYS A 67 -9.68 15.49 -19.82
C CYS A 67 -8.21 15.10 -19.59
N PHE A 68 -7.27 15.72 -20.30
CA PHE A 68 -5.84 15.47 -20.08
C PHE A 68 -5.40 15.92 -18.68
N VAL A 69 -5.83 17.09 -18.23
CA VAL A 69 -5.49 17.61 -16.89
C VAL A 69 -5.99 16.70 -15.78
N LYS A 70 -7.23 16.22 -15.85
CA LYS A 70 -7.78 15.28 -14.86
C LYS A 70 -6.97 13.99 -14.80
N SER A 71 -6.63 13.41 -15.95
CA SER A 71 -5.78 12.22 -16.00
C SER A 71 -4.38 12.48 -15.45
N LEU A 72 -3.81 13.66 -15.71
CA LEU A 72 -2.50 14.02 -15.17
C LEU A 72 -2.53 14.24 -13.65
N LEU A 73 -3.58 14.89 -13.12
CA LEU A 73 -3.77 15.03 -11.67
C LEU A 73 -3.86 13.67 -10.99
N LYS A 74 -4.60 12.73 -11.57
CA LYS A 74 -4.68 11.35 -11.06
C LYS A 74 -3.34 10.62 -11.10
N LEU A 75 -2.65 10.67 -12.24
CA LEU A 75 -1.32 10.06 -12.40
C LEU A 75 -0.34 10.57 -11.35
N LEU A 76 -0.48 11.85 -10.99
CA LEU A 76 0.34 12.52 -10.01
C LEU A 76 -0.23 12.46 -8.58
N SER A 77 -1.30 11.68 -8.31
CA SER A 77 -1.95 11.58 -6.99
C SER A 77 -2.40 12.92 -6.39
N ASN A 78 -2.87 13.83 -7.25
CA ASN A 78 -3.29 15.19 -6.89
C ASN A 78 -4.78 15.46 -7.16
N ASP A 79 -5.55 14.46 -7.57
CA ASP A 79 -6.98 14.57 -7.87
C ASP A 79 -7.87 14.74 -6.63
N ASN A 80 -7.30 14.63 -5.42
CA ASN A 80 -7.95 14.95 -4.15
C ASN A 80 -7.32 16.15 -3.43
N LEU A 81 -6.36 16.86 -4.04
CA LEU A 81 -5.70 18.01 -3.44
C LEU A 81 -6.72 19.09 -3.03
N ASN A 82 -6.61 19.59 -1.79
CA ASN A 82 -7.44 20.68 -1.31
C ASN A 82 -7.10 21.99 -2.04
N VAL A 83 -8.14 22.66 -2.56
CA VAL A 83 -8.00 23.95 -3.24
C VAL A 83 -8.03 25.07 -2.21
N SER A 84 -6.98 25.88 -2.18
CA SER A 84 -6.84 27.05 -1.29
C SER A 84 -6.65 28.37 -2.02
N ILE A 85 -6.74 28.36 -3.35
CA ILE A 85 -6.61 29.54 -4.20
C ILE A 85 -7.99 30.06 -4.67
N LYS A 86 -8.03 31.32 -5.09
CA LYS A 86 -9.20 31.88 -5.78
C LYS A 86 -9.14 31.58 -7.27
N ASN A 87 -10.31 31.37 -7.87
CA ASN A 87 -10.43 31.25 -9.32
C ASN A 87 -10.00 32.54 -10.03
N SER A 88 -9.11 32.40 -11.01
CA SER A 88 -8.63 33.50 -11.86
C SER A 88 -9.11 33.39 -13.31
N PHE A 89 -9.92 32.39 -13.65
CA PHE A 89 -10.38 32.16 -15.01
C PHE A 89 -11.79 32.71 -15.23
N SER A 90 -11.96 33.51 -16.28
CA SER A 90 -13.24 34.14 -16.60
C SER A 90 -14.27 33.19 -17.22
N ASP A 91 -13.83 32.07 -17.79
CA ASP A 91 -14.65 31.04 -18.43
C ASP A 91 -14.96 29.83 -17.52
N VAL A 92 -14.65 29.93 -16.22
CA VAL A 92 -14.85 28.86 -15.25
C VAL A 92 -15.76 29.40 -14.14
N ALA A 93 -16.98 28.87 -14.04
CA ALA A 93 -17.92 29.25 -12.99
C ALA A 93 -17.75 28.36 -11.74
N ASP A 94 -18.11 28.88 -10.56
CA ASP A 94 -18.00 28.15 -9.28
C ASP A 94 -18.82 26.85 -9.23
N ASN A 95 -19.84 26.72 -10.08
CA ASN A 95 -20.66 25.52 -10.22
C ASN A 95 -20.23 24.60 -11.37
N ASP A 96 -19.10 24.87 -12.05
CA ASP A 96 -18.56 23.98 -13.08
C ASP A 96 -18.17 22.64 -12.45
N LYS A 97 -18.60 21.53 -13.06
CA LYS A 97 -18.26 20.18 -12.60
C LYS A 97 -16.75 19.88 -12.55
N ASN A 98 -15.94 20.67 -13.25
CA ASN A 98 -14.48 20.57 -13.29
C ASN A 98 -13.79 21.67 -12.48
N TYR A 99 -14.53 22.52 -11.77
CA TYR A 99 -14.01 23.67 -11.03
C TYR A 99 -12.82 23.28 -10.13
N ALA A 100 -12.98 22.23 -9.34
CA ALA A 100 -11.93 21.74 -8.43
C ALA A 100 -10.67 21.28 -9.19
N ASP A 101 -10.82 20.50 -10.26
CA ASP A 101 -9.67 19.98 -11.02
C ASP A 101 -8.92 21.10 -11.74
N ILE A 102 -9.63 22.10 -12.27
CA ILE A 102 -9.04 23.28 -12.88
C ILE A 102 -8.20 24.04 -11.86
N LEU A 103 -8.75 24.29 -10.67
CA LEU A 103 -8.05 25.01 -9.62
C LEU A 103 -6.87 24.25 -9.02
N ARG A 104 -6.98 22.93 -8.87
CA ARG A 104 -5.82 22.09 -8.49
C ARG A 104 -4.69 22.23 -9.49
N SER A 105 -5.01 22.18 -10.79
CA SER A 105 -4.00 22.33 -11.85
C SER A 105 -3.34 23.71 -11.84
N GLN A 106 -4.11 24.76 -11.50
CA GLN A 106 -3.60 26.11 -11.34
C GLN A 106 -2.74 26.25 -10.08
N GLN A 107 -3.20 25.73 -8.94
CA GLN A 107 -2.51 25.77 -7.65
C GLN A 107 -1.16 25.05 -7.72
N LEU A 108 -1.11 23.91 -8.40
CA LEU A 108 0.13 23.18 -8.65
C LEU A 108 0.98 23.82 -9.75
N GLY A 109 0.42 24.73 -10.56
CA GLY A 109 1.11 25.32 -11.70
C GLY A 109 1.44 24.30 -12.81
N ILE A 110 0.63 23.23 -12.96
CA ILE A 110 0.76 22.23 -14.03
C ILE A 110 0.36 22.86 -15.37
N VAL A 111 -0.74 23.60 -15.35
CA VAL A 111 -1.34 24.22 -16.53
C VAL A 111 -1.72 25.65 -16.20
N TYR A 112 -1.22 26.59 -16.99
CA TYR A 112 -1.61 28.00 -16.93
C TYR A 112 -2.78 28.29 -17.88
N GLY A 113 -3.53 29.34 -17.59
CA GLY A 113 -4.53 29.88 -18.50
C GLY A 113 -3.90 30.51 -19.74
N TYR A 114 -4.76 30.95 -20.64
CA TYR A 114 -4.37 31.73 -21.81
C TYR A 114 -4.20 33.21 -21.43
N PRO A 115 -3.47 33.99 -22.26
CA PRO A 115 -3.29 35.43 -22.00
C PRO A 115 -4.59 36.24 -21.92
N ASP A 116 -5.69 35.71 -22.47
CA ASP A 116 -7.04 36.29 -22.40
C ASP A 116 -7.75 36.02 -21.05
N GLY A 117 -7.08 35.38 -20.08
CA GLY A 117 -7.64 35.09 -18.76
C GLY A 117 -8.56 33.88 -18.72
N THR A 118 -8.57 33.04 -19.76
CA THR A 118 -9.42 31.83 -19.83
C THR A 118 -8.64 30.53 -19.63
N PHE A 119 -9.31 29.46 -19.22
CA PHE A 119 -8.75 28.11 -19.13
C PHE A 119 -8.97 27.30 -20.42
N LYS A 120 -10.12 27.48 -21.08
CA LYS A 120 -10.58 26.76 -22.29
C LYS A 120 -10.68 25.25 -22.07
N ALA A 121 -11.47 24.82 -21.09
CA ALA A 121 -11.60 23.42 -20.67
C ALA A 121 -11.89 22.44 -21.83
N SER A 122 -12.82 22.81 -22.72
CA SER A 122 -13.26 21.98 -23.85
C SER A 122 -12.34 22.03 -25.07
N LYS A 123 -11.31 22.89 -25.07
CA LYS A 123 -10.39 23.00 -26.21
C LYS A 123 -9.64 21.67 -26.37
N LEU A 124 -9.63 21.14 -27.60
CA LEU A 124 -8.85 19.96 -27.92
C LEU A 124 -7.35 20.26 -27.86
N MET A 125 -6.58 19.32 -27.31
CA MET A 125 -5.13 19.49 -27.18
C MET A 125 -4.41 19.05 -28.45
N THR A 126 -3.47 19.88 -28.89
CA THR A 126 -2.47 19.46 -29.87
C THR A 126 -1.39 18.61 -29.21
N ARG A 127 -0.71 17.77 -29.99
CA ARG A 127 0.43 16.97 -29.50
C ARG A 127 1.55 17.85 -28.94
N ALA A 128 1.81 19.02 -29.54
CA ALA A 128 2.78 19.98 -29.03
C ALA A 128 2.40 20.59 -27.68
N GLU A 129 1.12 20.98 -27.49
CA GLU A 129 0.65 21.51 -26.21
C GLU A 129 0.74 20.45 -25.10
N THR A 130 0.40 19.20 -25.40
CA THR A 130 0.51 18.10 -24.43
C THR A 130 1.96 17.85 -24.02
N GLN A 131 2.88 17.83 -24.99
CA GLN A 131 4.30 17.70 -24.70
C GLN A 131 4.85 18.88 -23.91
N SER A 132 4.31 20.09 -24.12
CA SER A 132 4.66 21.26 -23.32
C SER A 132 4.34 21.07 -21.84
N VAL A 133 3.18 20.49 -21.53
CA VAL A 133 2.77 20.22 -20.14
C VAL A 133 3.68 19.16 -19.51
N ILE A 134 3.94 18.06 -20.21
CA ILE A 134 4.84 16.99 -19.75
C ILE A 134 6.26 17.51 -19.53
N SER A 135 6.77 18.30 -20.48
CA SER A 135 8.06 18.95 -20.35
C SER A 135 8.09 19.87 -19.13
N HIS A 136 7.09 20.71 -18.93
CA HIS A 136 7.04 21.66 -17.81
C HIS A 136 7.17 20.97 -16.43
N ILE A 137 6.44 19.88 -16.22
CA ILE A 137 6.40 19.16 -14.93
C ILE A 137 7.60 18.24 -14.69
N THR A 138 8.34 17.88 -15.74
CA THR A 138 9.53 17.03 -15.62
C THR A 138 10.79 17.86 -15.34
N LYS A 139 11.79 17.23 -14.73
CA LYS A 139 13.08 17.83 -14.35
C LYS A 139 13.66 18.66 -15.48
N ASP A 140 14.26 19.78 -15.10
CA ASP A 140 14.85 20.70 -16.06
C ASP A 140 16.10 20.07 -16.67
N LYS A 141 16.17 20.15 -17.99
CA LYS A 141 17.30 19.67 -18.79
C LYS A 141 17.32 20.44 -20.08
N VAL A 142 18.51 20.89 -20.46
CA VAL A 142 18.77 21.48 -21.76
C VAL A 142 19.12 20.34 -22.70
N SER A 143 18.24 20.06 -23.65
CA SER A 143 18.42 19.00 -24.64
C SER A 143 18.73 19.61 -26.01
N ASP A 144 19.57 18.94 -26.78
CA ASP A 144 19.96 19.40 -28.11
C ASP A 144 18.80 19.26 -29.11
N THR A 145 18.35 20.38 -29.66
CA THR A 145 17.25 20.41 -30.65
C THR A 145 17.64 19.80 -32.00
N SER A 146 18.92 19.54 -32.25
CA SER A 146 19.38 18.83 -33.46
C SER A 146 18.77 17.43 -33.55
N ALA A 147 18.44 16.80 -32.42
CA ALA A 147 17.77 15.50 -32.35
C ALA A 147 16.42 15.48 -33.08
N LEU A 148 15.78 16.63 -33.29
CA LEU A 148 14.53 16.72 -34.05
C LEU A 148 14.74 16.42 -35.54
N THR A 149 15.95 16.62 -36.08
CA THR A 149 16.20 16.48 -37.52
C THR A 149 16.07 15.05 -38.03
N SER A 150 16.01 14.05 -37.15
CA SER A 150 15.69 12.66 -37.51
C SER A 150 14.22 12.46 -37.91
N PHE A 151 13.34 13.42 -37.60
CA PHE A 151 11.92 13.34 -37.93
C PHE A 151 11.63 14.12 -39.21
N VAL A 152 10.84 13.52 -40.11
CA VAL A 152 10.59 14.12 -41.44
C VAL A 152 9.80 15.43 -41.35
N ASP A 153 9.01 15.60 -40.29
CA ASP A 153 8.14 16.74 -40.04
C ASP A 153 8.70 17.71 -38.97
N TYR A 154 10.00 17.64 -38.66
CA TYR A 154 10.63 18.50 -37.64
C TYR A 154 10.43 20.01 -37.88
N LYS A 155 10.26 20.42 -39.15
CA LYS A 155 9.95 21.82 -39.54
C LYS A 155 8.55 22.25 -39.13
N ALA A 156 7.62 21.33 -38.93
CA ALA A 156 6.27 21.60 -38.45
C ALA A 156 6.23 21.83 -36.93
N VAL A 157 7.29 21.50 -36.19
CA VAL A 157 7.40 21.77 -34.75
C VAL A 157 7.52 23.28 -34.53
N PRO A 158 6.56 23.91 -33.82
CA PRO A 158 6.63 25.34 -33.52
C PRO A 158 7.92 25.70 -32.81
N CYS A 159 8.45 26.91 -33.05
CA CYS A 159 9.74 27.34 -32.48
C CYS A 159 9.80 27.17 -30.95
N TRP A 160 8.71 27.54 -30.25
CA TRP A 160 8.57 27.39 -28.81
C TRP A 160 8.57 25.92 -28.33
N ALA A 161 8.13 24.99 -29.19
CA ALA A 161 8.01 23.57 -28.88
C ALA A 161 9.29 22.78 -29.21
N LYS A 162 10.26 23.35 -29.92
CA LYS A 162 11.52 22.66 -30.24
C LYS A 162 12.29 22.18 -28.99
N PRO A 163 12.57 23.03 -27.98
CA PRO A 163 13.23 22.56 -26.76
C PRO A 163 12.37 21.58 -25.97
N VAL A 164 11.03 21.74 -26.02
CA VAL A 164 10.07 20.82 -25.41
C VAL A 164 10.22 19.41 -25.99
N TYR A 165 10.15 19.28 -27.32
CA TYR A 165 10.27 17.98 -27.98
C TYR A 165 11.67 17.39 -27.83
N ALA A 166 12.73 18.18 -27.92
CA ALA A 166 14.09 17.69 -27.69
C ALA A 166 14.20 17.02 -26.32
N LYS A 167 13.65 17.66 -25.27
CA LYS A 167 13.66 17.11 -23.91
C LYS A 167 12.80 15.86 -23.78
N THR A 168 11.56 15.88 -24.27
CA THR A 168 10.66 14.74 -24.09
C THR A 168 11.07 13.53 -24.93
N LEU A 169 11.72 13.73 -26.08
CA LEU A 169 12.37 12.68 -26.86
C LEU A 169 13.52 12.02 -26.09
N GLU A 170 14.39 12.83 -25.48
CA GLU A 170 15.51 12.31 -24.68
C GLU A 170 15.03 11.58 -23.42
N TYR A 171 13.95 12.06 -22.81
CA TYR A 171 13.26 11.36 -21.73
C TYR A 171 12.47 10.15 -22.22
N GLY A 172 12.31 9.91 -23.52
CA GLY A 172 11.52 8.79 -24.05
C GLY A 172 10.02 8.90 -23.74
N ILE A 173 9.51 10.12 -23.49
CA ILE A 173 8.09 10.40 -23.22
C ILE A 173 7.52 11.11 -24.45
N TYR A 174 7.34 10.36 -25.53
CA TYR A 174 6.75 10.86 -26.77
C TYR A 174 5.88 9.78 -27.40
N VAL A 175 5.25 10.08 -28.52
CA VAL A 175 4.49 9.10 -29.32
C VAL A 175 4.73 9.42 -30.79
N ASN A 176 4.90 8.41 -31.62
CA ASN A 176 5.25 8.50 -33.04
C ASN A 176 4.50 7.39 -33.80
N TYR A 177 3.17 7.51 -33.76
CA TYR A 177 2.23 6.61 -34.43
C TYR A 177 1.40 7.42 -35.44
N PRO A 178 1.06 6.85 -36.61
CA PRO A 178 1.43 5.52 -37.10
C PRO A 178 2.86 5.42 -37.65
N ASN A 179 3.51 6.54 -37.94
CA ASN A 179 4.86 6.58 -38.50
C ASN A 179 5.88 6.94 -37.42
N GLU A 180 6.88 6.07 -37.23
CA GLU A 180 7.93 6.23 -36.24
C GLU A 180 8.83 7.45 -36.50
N ASN A 181 8.89 7.92 -37.75
CA ASN A 181 9.70 9.05 -38.19
C ASN A 181 8.94 10.39 -38.18
N GLU A 182 7.72 10.44 -37.63
CA GLU A 182 6.89 11.65 -37.55
C GLU A 182 6.50 12.02 -36.11
N LEU A 183 6.51 13.32 -35.80
CA LEU A 183 6.11 13.87 -34.50
C LEU A 183 4.66 14.36 -34.47
N ARG A 184 4.13 14.79 -35.62
CA ARG A 184 2.78 15.33 -35.85
C ARG A 184 2.41 16.41 -34.81
N PRO A 185 3.22 17.47 -34.62
CA PRO A 185 3.10 18.36 -33.47
C PRO A 185 1.81 19.19 -33.43
N ASN A 186 1.24 19.49 -34.60
CA ASN A 186 0.04 20.31 -34.73
C ASN A 186 -1.25 19.49 -34.79
N ASP A 187 -1.15 18.16 -34.81
CA ASP A 187 -2.31 17.29 -34.84
C ASP A 187 -3.01 17.25 -33.47
N ILE A 188 -4.33 17.08 -33.51
CA ILE A 188 -5.13 16.90 -32.30
C ILE A 188 -4.89 15.50 -31.72
N LEU A 189 -4.50 15.48 -30.44
CA LEU A 189 -4.19 14.29 -29.67
C LEU A 189 -5.39 13.35 -29.57
N THR A 190 -5.17 12.07 -29.89
CA THR A 190 -6.16 11.01 -29.64
C THR A 190 -6.07 10.47 -28.21
N ARG A 191 -7.11 9.78 -27.74
CA ARG A 191 -7.14 9.13 -26.43
C ARG A 191 -6.09 8.03 -26.31
N ALA A 192 -5.83 7.28 -27.39
CA ALA A 192 -4.74 6.30 -27.43
C ALA A 192 -3.35 6.96 -27.30
N GLU A 193 -3.11 8.05 -28.04
CA GLU A 193 -1.86 8.81 -27.94
C GLU A 193 -1.66 9.40 -26.54
N ALA A 194 -2.74 9.90 -25.91
CA ALA A 194 -2.71 10.37 -24.53
C ALA A 194 -2.36 9.25 -23.54
N ALA A 195 -2.95 8.05 -23.71
CA ALA A 195 -2.64 6.89 -22.89
C ALA A 195 -1.15 6.52 -22.97
N VAL A 196 -0.58 6.54 -24.18
CA VAL A 196 0.85 6.28 -24.38
C VAL A 196 1.72 7.30 -23.66
N LEU A 197 1.42 8.59 -23.80
CA LEU A 197 2.19 9.64 -23.12
C LEU A 197 2.08 9.53 -21.60
N LEU A 198 0.89 9.27 -21.06
CA LEU A 198 0.65 9.12 -19.62
C LEU A 198 1.30 7.85 -19.06
N SER A 199 1.20 6.70 -19.73
CA SER A 199 1.86 5.46 -19.32
C SER A 199 3.39 5.60 -19.33
N ARG A 200 3.96 6.23 -20.36
CA ARG A 200 5.41 6.51 -20.42
C ARG A 200 5.85 7.49 -19.33
N LEU A 201 5.04 8.52 -19.02
CA LEU A 201 5.31 9.42 -17.91
C LEU A 201 5.26 8.69 -16.55
N LYS A 202 4.26 7.83 -16.35
CA LYS A 202 4.11 7.00 -15.14
C LYS A 202 5.34 6.10 -14.93
N ALA A 203 5.86 5.49 -16.00
CA ALA A 203 7.08 4.69 -15.95
C ALA A 203 8.34 5.52 -15.62
N LYS A 204 8.26 6.85 -15.68
CA LYS A 204 9.36 7.80 -15.44
C LYS A 204 9.00 8.86 -14.41
N LEU A 205 8.23 8.49 -13.37
CA LEU A 205 7.87 9.40 -12.28
C LEU A 205 9.10 9.97 -11.56
N ASP A 206 10.24 9.28 -11.58
CA ASP A 206 11.52 9.79 -11.07
C ASP A 206 11.97 11.07 -11.80
N LEU A 207 11.55 11.28 -13.05
CA LEU A 207 11.80 12.49 -13.84
C LEU A 207 10.81 13.61 -13.53
N VAL A 208 9.68 13.36 -12.88
CA VAL A 208 8.74 14.42 -12.48
C VAL A 208 9.33 15.22 -11.32
N LYS A 209 9.27 16.56 -11.38
CA LYS A 209 9.71 17.44 -10.28
C LYS A 209 8.82 17.20 -9.06
N ASN A 210 9.41 17.13 -7.87
CA ASN A 210 8.71 16.72 -6.65
C ASN A 210 7.51 17.63 -6.31
N GLN A 211 7.57 18.92 -6.63
CA GLN A 211 6.46 19.87 -6.42
C GLN A 211 5.15 19.51 -7.17
N TYR A 212 5.21 18.63 -8.18
CA TYR A 212 4.03 18.16 -8.91
C TYR A 212 3.55 16.78 -8.49
N LYS A 213 4.26 16.08 -7.61
CA LYS A 213 3.84 14.77 -7.09
C LYS A 213 2.99 15.01 -5.86
N GLY A 214 1.76 14.50 -5.91
CA GLY A 214 0.85 14.49 -4.78
C GLY A 214 1.18 13.39 -3.78
N GLU A 215 0.46 13.43 -2.67
CA GLU A 215 0.52 12.41 -1.64
C GLU A 215 -0.19 11.16 -2.18
N ALA A 216 0.55 10.08 -2.41
CA ALA A 216 -0.08 8.82 -2.81
C ALA A 216 -0.74 8.18 -1.59
N ILE A 217 -2.04 7.92 -1.65
CA ILE A 217 -2.72 7.15 -0.61
C ILE A 217 -2.59 5.68 -0.99
N GLU A 218 -1.92 4.93 -0.12
CA GLU A 218 -1.72 3.49 -0.19
C GLU A 218 -2.32 2.82 1.05
N HIS A 219 -2.36 1.49 1.10
CA HIS A 219 -3.12 0.76 2.11
C HIS A 219 -2.26 -0.28 2.82
N LEU A 220 -2.29 -0.33 4.16
CA LEU A 220 -1.73 -1.45 4.92
C LEU A 220 -2.63 -2.68 4.84
N LYS A 221 -2.02 -3.86 4.92
CA LYS A 221 -2.76 -5.12 5.05
C LYS A 221 -3.60 -5.12 6.32
N VAL A 222 -4.92 -5.20 6.15
CA VAL A 222 -5.88 -4.95 7.22
C VAL A 222 -5.95 -6.10 8.23
N LYS A 223 -5.71 -5.81 9.52
CA LYS A 223 -6.13 -6.71 10.60
C LYS A 223 -7.65 -6.63 10.76
N LYS A 224 -8.32 -7.78 10.88
CA LYS A 224 -9.78 -7.82 11.10
C LYS A 224 -10.20 -6.84 12.21
N ASN A 225 -11.19 -5.99 11.90
CA ASN A 225 -11.73 -4.91 12.73
C ASN A 225 -10.84 -3.67 12.91
N ALA A 226 -9.71 -3.55 12.21
CA ALA A 226 -8.94 -2.31 12.18
C ALA A 226 -9.84 -1.17 11.63
N PRO A 227 -9.95 -0.02 12.34
CA PRO A 227 -10.77 1.10 11.88
C PRO A 227 -10.31 1.75 10.59
N ASN A 228 -9.02 1.66 10.28
CA ASN A 228 -8.41 2.30 9.11
C ASN A 228 -7.28 1.42 8.54
N ASN A 229 -6.94 1.65 7.28
CA ASN A 229 -5.80 1.05 6.60
C ASN A 229 -5.01 2.04 5.72
N GLU A 230 -5.36 3.33 5.68
CA GLU A 230 -4.71 4.29 4.79
C GLU A 230 -3.31 4.73 5.26
N VAL A 231 -2.41 4.92 4.30
CA VAL A 231 -1.07 5.48 4.46
C VAL A 231 -0.84 6.54 3.39
N TYR A 232 -0.46 7.74 3.80
CA TYR A 232 -0.12 8.80 2.85
C TYR A 232 1.37 8.75 2.59
N VAL A 233 1.76 8.27 1.42
CA VAL A 233 3.14 8.18 0.95
C VAL A 233 3.58 9.53 0.44
N MET A 234 4.49 10.16 1.18
CA MET A 234 5.06 11.46 0.83
C MET A 234 6.55 11.35 0.46
N GLU A 235 7.14 12.49 0.11
CA GLU A 235 8.55 12.57 -0.27
C GLU A 235 9.50 12.19 0.88
N LYS A 236 9.25 12.70 2.09
CA LYS A 236 10.17 12.58 3.23
C LYS A 236 9.72 11.59 4.31
N ALA A 237 8.43 11.32 4.37
CA ALA A 237 7.83 10.44 5.36
C ALA A 237 6.56 9.80 4.80
N ASN A 238 6.20 8.65 5.34
CA ASN A 238 4.91 8.03 5.13
C ASN A 238 4.04 8.32 6.35
N ILE A 239 2.85 8.88 6.17
CA ILE A 239 1.90 9.12 7.25
C ILE A 239 0.97 7.92 7.36
N VAL A 240 1.20 7.08 8.36
CA VAL A 240 0.27 6.01 8.70
C VAL A 240 -0.89 6.62 9.50
N LYS A 241 -2.11 6.56 8.95
CA LYS A 241 -3.26 7.24 9.54
C LYS A 241 -3.70 6.64 10.86
N GLU A 242 -4.29 7.45 11.74
CA GLU A 242 -4.98 6.97 12.94
C GLU A 242 -5.93 5.80 12.61
N GLY A 243 -5.97 4.79 13.49
CA GLY A 243 -6.81 3.61 13.36
C GLY A 243 -6.15 2.45 12.62
N ASN A 244 -4.98 2.66 12.01
CA ASN A 244 -4.16 1.57 11.48
C ASN A 244 -3.66 0.65 12.61
N VAL A 245 -3.52 -0.64 12.29
CA VAL A 245 -3.06 -1.67 13.22
C VAL A 245 -1.74 -2.26 12.73
N LEU A 246 -0.72 -2.22 13.60
CA LEU A 246 0.61 -2.76 13.35
C LEU A 246 0.84 -4.05 14.14
N GLN A 247 1.62 -4.97 13.58
CA GLN A 247 2.07 -6.18 14.26
C GLN A 247 3.50 -5.98 14.75
N ILE A 248 3.74 -6.20 16.04
CA ILE A 248 5.04 -6.08 16.69
C ILE A 248 5.24 -7.23 17.67
N ALA A 249 6.47 -7.58 17.99
CA ALA A 249 6.81 -8.67 18.89
C ALA A 249 7.60 -8.19 20.10
N PHE A 250 7.36 -8.77 21.28
CA PHE A 250 8.15 -8.46 22.47
C PHE A 250 9.63 -8.76 22.23
N THR A 251 10.51 -7.81 22.54
CA THR A 251 11.96 -8.02 22.42
C THR A 251 12.44 -9.01 23.47
N ASP A 252 11.99 -8.83 24.71
CA ASP A 252 12.36 -9.63 25.87
C ASP A 252 11.15 -10.32 26.50
N LYS A 253 11.41 -11.29 27.37
CA LYS A 253 10.36 -11.88 28.20
C LYS A 253 9.73 -10.83 29.10
N PHE A 254 8.40 -10.74 29.10
CA PHE A 254 7.66 -9.83 29.97
C PHE A 254 6.92 -10.61 31.07
N LYS A 255 6.93 -10.10 32.31
CA LYS A 255 6.19 -10.69 33.43
C LYS A 255 5.53 -9.63 34.29
N SER A 256 4.20 -9.64 34.34
CA SER A 256 3.41 -8.63 35.08
C SER A 256 3.75 -8.50 36.56
N GLU A 257 4.22 -9.57 37.21
CA GLU A 257 4.60 -9.57 38.63
C GLU A 257 6.02 -9.04 38.89
N ALA A 258 6.85 -8.97 37.85
CA ALA A 258 8.21 -8.43 37.92
C ALA A 258 8.28 -6.99 37.39
N SER A 259 7.17 -6.48 36.87
CA SER A 259 7.11 -5.16 36.24
C SER A 259 6.36 -4.12 37.09
N ALA A 260 6.63 -2.85 36.81
CA ALA A 260 6.01 -1.71 37.49
C ALA A 260 5.46 -0.67 36.50
N THR A 261 4.50 0.13 36.95
CA THR A 261 4.04 1.31 36.20
C THR A 261 5.21 2.27 35.96
N GLY A 262 5.32 2.78 34.74
CA GLY A 262 6.40 3.67 34.31
C GLY A 262 7.63 2.92 33.77
N GLU A 263 7.68 1.60 33.89
CA GLU A 263 8.79 0.80 33.34
C GLU A 263 8.75 0.79 31.81
N ALA A 264 9.94 0.81 31.19
CA ALA A 264 10.07 0.68 29.75
C ALA A 264 9.76 -0.75 29.29
N VAL A 265 9.17 -0.87 28.11
CA VAL A 265 8.93 -2.16 27.45
C VAL A 265 9.25 -2.02 25.97
N TYR A 266 9.90 -3.03 25.41
CA TYR A 266 10.49 -2.96 24.07
C TYR A 266 9.89 -4.01 23.15
N PHE A 267 9.61 -3.59 21.92
CA PHE A 267 9.12 -4.46 20.87
C PHE A 267 9.93 -4.27 19.58
N VAL A 268 9.75 -5.19 18.65
CA VAL A 268 10.40 -5.19 17.34
C VAL A 268 9.42 -5.68 16.28
N ASN A 269 9.50 -5.18 15.05
CA ASN A 269 8.90 -5.89 13.91
C ASN A 269 9.99 -6.75 13.25
N GLU A 270 9.82 -8.06 13.25
CA GLU A 270 10.81 -8.97 12.63
C GLU A 270 10.79 -8.82 11.11
N GLU A 271 9.61 -8.70 10.53
CA GLU A 271 9.39 -8.53 9.10
C GLU A 271 9.13 -7.06 8.72
N PRO A 272 9.54 -6.62 7.52
CA PRO A 272 9.23 -5.29 7.02
C PRO A 272 7.72 -5.11 6.81
N ILE A 273 7.21 -3.92 7.12
CA ILE A 273 5.81 -3.55 6.93
C ILE A 273 5.69 -2.77 5.63
N TYR A 274 4.97 -3.35 4.67
CA TYR A 274 4.65 -2.75 3.38
C TYR A 274 3.18 -2.39 3.29
N THR A 275 2.87 -1.45 2.40
CA THR A 275 1.53 -1.30 1.83
C THR A 275 1.22 -2.44 0.86
N GLU A 276 -0.05 -2.66 0.55
CA GLU A 276 -0.49 -3.63 -0.46
C GLU A 276 0.02 -3.24 -1.86
N GLU A 277 0.25 -1.94 -2.08
CA GLU A 277 0.83 -1.36 -3.29
C GLU A 277 2.36 -1.51 -3.36
N GLY A 278 3.02 -1.90 -2.26
CA GLY A 278 4.43 -2.28 -2.23
C GLY A 278 5.40 -1.22 -1.71
N THR A 279 4.93 -0.11 -1.15
CA THR A 279 5.80 0.87 -0.49
C THR A 279 6.22 0.39 0.89
N LEU A 280 7.53 0.42 1.16
CA LEU A 280 8.07 0.12 2.49
C LEU A 280 7.70 1.23 3.47
N ILE A 281 6.97 0.88 4.54
CA ILE A 281 6.54 1.81 5.57
C ILE A 281 7.45 1.73 6.79
N ILE A 282 7.65 0.54 7.35
CA ILE A 282 8.53 0.32 8.52
C ILE A 282 9.51 -0.82 8.16
N PRO A 283 10.83 -0.58 8.17
CA PRO A 283 11.83 -1.61 7.91
C PRO A 283 11.79 -2.74 8.92
N ALA A 284 12.21 -3.93 8.50
CA ALA A 284 12.49 -5.03 9.40
C ALA A 284 13.46 -4.60 10.52
N ASN A 285 13.29 -5.17 11.71
CA ASN A 285 14.08 -4.89 12.90
C ASN A 285 13.97 -3.45 13.42
N SER A 286 12.90 -2.71 13.08
CA SER A 286 12.62 -1.43 13.74
C SER A 286 12.17 -1.69 15.17
N LYS A 287 12.69 -0.90 16.11
CA LYS A 287 12.39 -1.03 17.54
C LYS A 287 11.20 -0.14 17.88
N PHE A 288 10.31 -0.63 18.73
CA PHE A 288 9.18 0.11 19.25
C PHE A 288 9.38 0.25 20.76
N ASN A 289 9.57 1.48 21.22
CA ASN A 289 9.79 1.80 22.61
C ASN A 289 8.46 2.18 23.26
N GLY A 290 8.11 1.47 24.33
CA GLY A 290 6.89 1.68 25.07
C GLY A 290 7.11 1.83 26.57
N THR A 291 6.01 2.09 27.27
CA THR A 291 5.95 2.27 28.71
C THR A 291 4.75 1.54 29.27
N VAL A 292 4.93 0.87 30.41
CA VAL A 292 3.83 0.26 31.16
C VAL A 292 3.02 1.38 31.83
N LEU A 293 1.80 1.61 31.36
CA LEU A 293 0.88 2.59 31.95
C LEU A 293 0.29 2.11 33.27
N GLY A 294 0.13 0.81 33.43
CA GLY A 294 -0.45 0.25 34.64
C GLY A 294 -0.56 -1.27 34.61
N ILE A 295 -0.54 -1.86 35.79
CA ILE A 295 -0.75 -3.29 35.99
C ILE A 295 -1.85 -3.47 37.02
N GLN A 296 -2.97 -4.04 36.61
CA GLN A 296 -3.97 -4.55 37.53
C GLN A 296 -3.59 -5.98 37.90
N LYS A 297 -3.23 -6.19 39.16
CA LYS A 297 -2.90 -7.52 39.68
C LYS A 297 -4.10 -8.46 39.61
N GLU A 298 -3.81 -9.74 39.41
CA GLU A 298 -4.78 -10.81 39.48
C GLU A 298 -5.49 -10.84 40.83
N LYS A 299 -6.74 -11.30 40.84
CA LYS A 299 -7.51 -11.47 42.09
C LYS A 299 -7.95 -12.92 42.25
N TRP A 300 -8.19 -13.29 43.51
CA TRP A 300 -8.96 -14.48 43.87
C TRP A 300 -10.32 -14.41 43.14
N PHE A 301 -10.81 -15.53 42.58
CA PHE A 301 -11.94 -15.64 41.65
C PHE A 301 -11.67 -15.42 40.14
N ASN A 302 -10.67 -16.10 39.56
CA ASN A 302 -10.44 -16.15 38.10
C ASN A 302 -10.30 -14.78 37.39
N LYS A 303 -9.93 -13.72 38.12
CA LYS A 303 -9.65 -12.41 37.52
C LYS A 303 -8.18 -12.32 37.17
N ASN A 304 -7.84 -12.55 35.90
CA ASN A 304 -6.48 -12.45 35.38
C ASN A 304 -5.94 -11.01 35.52
N ALA A 305 -4.62 -10.92 35.66
CA ALA A 305 -3.88 -9.67 35.60
C ALA A 305 -4.11 -8.99 34.24
N ARG A 306 -4.09 -7.66 34.25
CA ARG A 306 -4.23 -6.83 33.06
C ARG A 306 -3.08 -5.85 33.00
N VAL A 307 -2.44 -5.79 31.85
CA VAL A 307 -1.30 -4.90 31.61
C VAL A 307 -1.68 -3.89 30.55
N TYR A 308 -1.47 -2.62 30.86
CA TYR A 308 -1.71 -1.51 29.95
C TYR A 308 -0.36 -0.97 29.51
N VAL A 309 -0.15 -0.92 28.21
CA VAL A 309 1.10 -0.45 27.59
C VAL A 309 0.77 0.68 26.64
N GLN A 310 1.64 1.67 26.59
CA GLN A 310 1.67 2.67 25.53
C GLN A 310 2.97 2.52 24.75
N ILE A 311 2.87 2.56 23.42
CA ILE A 311 4.02 2.58 22.54
C ILE A 311 4.17 4.03 22.10
N ASN A 312 5.36 4.59 22.33
CA ASN A 312 5.61 6.03 22.25
C ASN A 312 6.51 6.40 21.07
N GLU A 313 7.33 5.47 20.60
CA GLU A 313 8.37 5.76 19.61
C GLU A 313 8.68 4.52 18.77
N ILE A 314 8.97 4.75 17.49
CA ILE A 314 9.58 3.80 16.56
C ILE A 314 11.01 4.28 16.30
N VAL A 315 11.97 3.38 16.35
CA VAL A 315 13.37 3.61 15.98
C VAL A 315 13.73 2.66 14.85
N THR A 316 13.98 3.19 13.66
CA THR A 316 14.36 2.40 12.48
C THR A 316 15.80 1.90 12.59
N PRO A 317 16.21 0.91 11.76
CA PRO A 317 17.60 0.43 11.73
C PRO A 317 18.63 1.52 11.45
N ASP A 318 18.26 2.53 10.66
CA ASP A 318 19.12 3.68 10.32
C ASP A 318 19.22 4.70 11.46
N GLY A 319 18.45 4.50 12.54
CA GLY A 319 18.46 5.33 13.75
C GLY A 319 17.44 6.46 13.74
N ASP A 320 16.62 6.60 12.70
CA ASP A 320 15.54 7.58 12.66
C ASP A 320 14.49 7.26 13.72
N LYS A 321 14.03 8.32 14.40
CA LYS A 321 13.06 8.23 15.48
C LYS A 321 11.76 8.88 15.07
N THR A 322 10.67 8.13 15.19
CA THR A 322 9.31 8.61 14.96
C THR A 322 8.51 8.48 16.24
N ALA A 323 8.02 9.59 16.78
CA ALA A 323 7.06 9.55 17.88
C ALA A 323 5.72 8.99 17.38
N ILE A 324 5.11 8.11 18.18
CA ILE A 324 3.80 7.52 17.91
C ILE A 324 2.96 7.47 19.18
N ASN A 325 1.64 7.41 19.02
CA ASN A 325 0.71 7.14 20.10
C ASN A 325 -0.03 5.84 19.78
N ALA A 326 0.46 4.70 20.29
CA ALA A 326 -0.16 3.42 20.02
C ALA A 326 -0.46 2.62 21.30
N LYS A 327 -1.50 1.78 21.24
CA LYS A 327 -1.88 0.89 22.34
C LYS A 327 -2.21 -0.51 21.83
N PRO A 328 -2.15 -1.55 22.68
CA PRO A 328 -2.54 -2.90 22.30
C PRO A 328 -3.95 -2.95 21.69
N PHE A 329 -4.10 -3.52 20.49
CA PHE A 329 -5.37 -3.63 19.77
C PHE A 329 -6.21 -4.81 20.29
N TYR A 330 -6.59 -4.71 21.57
CA TYR A 330 -7.45 -5.65 22.27
C TYR A 330 -8.55 -4.89 23.01
N LYS A 331 -9.57 -5.61 23.50
CA LYS A 331 -10.65 -5.02 24.28
C LYS A 331 -10.08 -4.19 25.44
N ASN A 332 -10.47 -2.91 25.52
CA ASN A 332 -9.98 -1.95 26.52
C ASN A 332 -8.46 -1.70 26.53
N TYR A 333 -7.76 -2.00 25.43
CA TYR A 333 -6.31 -1.86 25.32
C TYR A 333 -5.50 -2.67 26.35
N GLU A 334 -6.09 -3.75 26.86
CA GLU A 334 -5.50 -4.57 27.92
C GLU A 334 -4.83 -5.82 27.34
N LEU A 335 -3.58 -6.06 27.75
CA LEU A 335 -2.93 -7.35 27.59
C LEU A 335 -3.35 -8.26 28.75
N LYS A 336 -3.80 -9.47 28.43
CA LYS A 336 -4.23 -10.47 29.41
C LYS A 336 -4.03 -11.89 28.89
N GLU A 337 -3.81 -12.81 29.82
CA GLU A 337 -3.78 -14.24 29.50
C GLU A 337 -5.12 -14.75 28.99
N GLY A 338 -5.06 -15.61 27.97
CA GLY A 338 -6.23 -16.18 27.33
C GLY A 338 -6.96 -17.21 28.20
N PRO A 339 -8.27 -17.46 27.97
CA PRO A 339 -9.06 -18.42 28.76
C PRO A 339 -8.55 -19.87 28.76
N TRP A 340 -7.82 -20.29 27.73
CA TRP A 340 -7.34 -21.68 27.59
C TRP A 340 -6.10 -22.02 28.42
N MET A 341 -5.30 -21.02 28.82
CA MET A 341 -4.24 -21.19 29.82
C MET A 341 -4.83 -21.48 31.21
N THR A 342 -6.09 -21.08 31.44
CA THR A 342 -6.87 -21.41 32.65
C THR A 342 -7.38 -22.86 32.63
N ALA A 343 -7.61 -23.46 31.46
CA ALA A 343 -8.11 -24.83 31.31
C ALA A 343 -7.03 -25.88 31.69
N GLY A 344 -5.77 -25.66 31.30
CA GLY A 344 -4.64 -26.50 31.75
C GLY A 344 -4.47 -26.49 33.29
N LYS A 345 -4.83 -25.37 33.93
CA LYS A 345 -4.86 -25.23 35.40
C LYS A 345 -5.94 -26.10 36.05
N LEU A 346 -7.12 -26.19 35.44
CA LEU A 346 -8.24 -27.03 35.92
C LEU A 346 -7.83 -28.51 35.95
N LEU A 347 -7.11 -28.97 34.93
CA LEU A 347 -6.64 -30.35 34.83
C LEU A 347 -5.57 -30.69 35.89
N LEU A 348 -4.67 -29.73 36.17
CA LEU A 348 -3.63 -29.89 37.21
C LEU A 348 -4.18 -29.81 38.64
N TYR A 349 -5.12 -28.91 38.92
CA TYR A 349 -5.72 -28.76 40.26
C TYR A 349 -6.56 -29.98 40.65
N THR A 350 -7.22 -30.63 39.69
CA THR A 350 -7.98 -31.87 39.91
C THR A 350 -7.06 -33.07 40.17
N ALA A 351 -5.81 -33.07 39.68
CA ALA A 351 -4.84 -34.13 39.93
C ALA A 351 -4.02 -33.91 41.23
N GLY A 352 -3.88 -32.68 41.70
CA GLY A 352 -3.11 -32.32 42.90
C GLY A 352 -3.92 -32.22 44.21
N GLY A 353 -5.25 -32.26 44.13
CA GLY A 353 -6.13 -32.26 45.31
C GLY A 353 -6.37 -33.69 45.79
N THR A 354 -5.89 -34.01 46.99
CA THR A 354 -6.03 -35.30 47.68
C THR A 354 -7.44 -35.89 47.59
N ALA A 355 -7.61 -36.97 46.84
CA ALA A 355 -8.66 -37.96 47.07
C ALA A 355 -8.01 -39.25 47.60
N VAL A 356 -8.04 -39.40 48.91
CA VAL A 356 -8.12 -40.71 49.55
C VAL A 356 -9.41 -41.37 49.04
N GLY A 357 -9.32 -42.58 48.51
CA GLY A 357 -10.48 -43.48 48.38
C GLY A 357 -10.91 -43.82 46.95
N THR A 358 -10.42 -44.97 46.47
CA THR A 358 -11.13 -45.96 45.63
C THR A 358 -11.92 -45.50 44.40
N GLY A 359 -11.37 -45.84 43.23
CA GLY A 359 -12.13 -46.53 42.18
C GLY A 359 -12.84 -45.66 41.13
N ALA A 360 -12.25 -45.62 39.93
CA ALA A 360 -12.88 -45.79 38.62
C ALA A 360 -12.08 -45.01 37.57
N GLY A 361 -11.36 -45.77 36.72
CA GLY A 361 -10.62 -45.19 35.61
C GLY A 361 -11.54 -44.60 34.54
N VAL A 362 -10.98 -43.69 33.77
CA VAL A 362 -11.32 -43.52 32.36
C VAL A 362 -10.00 -43.40 31.63
N GLY A 363 -9.59 -44.54 31.04
CA GLY A 363 -8.48 -44.61 30.11
C GLY A 363 -8.80 -43.80 28.86
N PHE A 364 -7.83 -43.04 28.38
CA PHE A 364 -7.88 -42.44 27.06
C PHE A 364 -7.39 -43.48 26.05
N ALA A 365 -8.33 -44.15 25.39
CA ALA A 365 -8.03 -45.02 24.26
C ALA A 365 -7.87 -44.18 22.99
N PHE A 366 -6.65 -44.17 22.44
CA PHE A 366 -6.37 -43.72 21.07
C PHE A 366 -6.82 -44.81 20.09
N ILE A 367 -7.58 -44.44 19.04
CA ILE A 367 -7.73 -45.25 17.81
C ILE A 367 -7.55 -44.33 16.60
N PRO A 368 -6.82 -44.75 15.53
CA PRO A 368 -6.19 -43.87 14.56
C PRO A 368 -7.07 -43.54 13.33
N SER A 369 -6.69 -42.45 12.65
CA SER A 369 -7.21 -41.95 11.36
C SER A 369 -7.19 -43.03 10.24
N PRO A 370 -7.97 -42.94 9.12
CA PRO A 370 -7.71 -41.93 8.06
C PRO A 370 -8.87 -41.55 7.11
N ALA A 371 -8.86 -40.33 6.55
CA ALA A 371 -9.01 -40.07 5.10
C ALA A 371 -8.95 -38.57 4.72
N LYS A 372 -7.87 -38.21 4.01
CA LYS A 372 -7.73 -37.16 2.98
C LYS A 372 -8.18 -35.72 3.31
N ILE A 373 -7.22 -34.89 3.73
CA ILE A 373 -7.08 -33.51 3.21
C ILE A 373 -5.60 -33.26 2.92
N GLY A 374 -5.28 -33.13 1.63
CA GLY A 374 -3.97 -32.68 1.20
C GLY A 374 -3.83 -31.16 1.36
N THR A 375 -2.74 -30.76 2.03
CA THR A 375 -1.74 -29.73 1.65
C THR A 375 -2.24 -28.35 1.14
N GLY A 376 -1.87 -27.19 1.70
CA GLY A 376 -0.90 -26.85 2.76
C GLY A 376 -1.18 -25.46 3.35
N VAL A 377 -0.93 -25.20 4.65
CA VAL A 377 0.33 -24.69 5.28
C VAL A 377 0.55 -23.19 4.95
N ALA A 378 0.63 -22.22 5.88
CA ALA A 378 1.02 -22.24 7.30
C ALA A 378 0.37 -21.11 8.18
N ILE A 379 -0.09 -21.54 9.38
CA ILE A 379 0.12 -21.04 10.77
C ILE A 379 -0.12 -19.53 11.08
N GLY A 380 -0.93 -19.11 12.07
CA GLY A 380 -1.51 -19.83 13.21
C GLY A 380 -2.80 -19.23 13.77
N THR A 381 -3.82 -20.09 13.84
CA THR A 381 -4.98 -20.00 14.71
C THR A 381 -5.34 -21.44 15.09
N PRO A 382 -5.46 -21.81 16.38
CA PRO A 382 -6.04 -23.10 16.71
C PRO A 382 -7.57 -22.99 16.59
N ILE A 383 -8.13 -23.67 15.58
CA ILE A 383 -9.53 -24.10 15.51
C ILE A 383 -9.63 -25.44 16.26
N GLY A 384 -10.61 -25.60 17.15
CA GLY A 384 -10.92 -26.88 17.78
C GLY A 384 -12.29 -26.86 18.46
N ALA A 385 -13.20 -27.70 17.95
CA ALA A 385 -14.59 -27.82 18.35
C ALA A 385 -14.83 -28.82 19.50
N ALA A 386 -16.04 -28.71 20.04
CA ALA A 386 -16.85 -29.69 20.79
C ALA A 386 -16.65 -29.85 22.32
N VAL A 387 -17.63 -29.26 23.03
CA VAL A 387 -18.44 -29.73 24.18
C VAL A 387 -17.77 -30.45 25.36
N GLY A 388 -17.97 -29.89 26.57
CA GLY A 388 -18.23 -30.72 27.75
C GLY A 388 -17.77 -30.19 29.11
N LEU A 389 -18.77 -29.78 29.91
CA LEU A 389 -18.83 -29.75 31.39
C LEU A 389 -17.85 -28.85 32.18
N VAL A 390 -18.38 -27.69 32.57
CA VAL A 390 -17.83 -26.77 33.57
C VAL A 390 -18.16 -27.28 34.97
N THR A 391 -17.17 -27.81 35.69
CA THR A 391 -17.22 -27.84 37.15
C THR A 391 -16.47 -26.60 37.68
N GLY A 392 -17.20 -25.75 38.40
CA GLY A 392 -16.72 -24.45 38.86
C GLY A 392 -15.70 -24.56 39.99
N LEU A 393 -14.46 -24.89 39.67
CA LEU A 393 -13.32 -24.72 40.57
C LEU A 393 -12.88 -23.25 40.56
N VAL A 394 -12.96 -22.58 41.71
CA VAL A 394 -12.48 -21.20 41.89
C VAL A 394 -10.96 -21.24 41.96
N THR A 395 -10.29 -20.82 40.88
CA THR A 395 -8.81 -20.72 40.86
C THR A 395 -8.35 -19.26 41.00
N PRO A 396 -7.12 -19.02 41.51
CA PRO A 396 -6.51 -17.70 41.43
C PRO A 396 -6.35 -17.28 39.96
N GLY A 397 -6.61 -15.99 39.66
CA GLY A 397 -6.37 -15.44 38.33
C GLY A 397 -4.93 -15.66 37.84
N LEU A 398 -4.74 -15.63 36.53
CA LEU A 398 -3.42 -15.75 35.91
C LEU A 398 -2.70 -14.41 35.89
N LYS A 399 -1.38 -14.45 36.11
CA LYS A 399 -0.47 -13.34 35.81
C LYS A 399 -0.29 -13.25 34.30
N TYR A 400 0.04 -12.07 33.78
CA TYR A 400 0.35 -11.92 32.36
C TYR A 400 1.83 -12.13 32.11
N HIS A 401 2.15 -13.09 31.24
CA HIS A 401 3.50 -13.36 30.76
C HIS A 401 3.53 -13.24 29.24
N ALA A 402 4.64 -12.74 28.70
CA ALA A 402 4.92 -12.82 27.27
C ALA A 402 6.33 -13.35 27.05
N LYS A 403 6.51 -14.16 26.00
CA LYS A 403 7.83 -14.63 25.58
C LYS A 403 8.51 -13.58 24.70
N SER A 404 9.84 -13.62 24.64
CA SER A 404 10.57 -12.92 23.58
C SER A 404 10.12 -13.48 22.22
N GLY A 405 9.91 -12.60 21.25
CA GLY A 405 9.32 -12.91 19.94
C GLY A 405 7.80 -13.08 19.94
N GLU A 406 7.12 -12.93 21.08
CA GLU A 406 5.65 -13.05 21.10
C GLU A 406 5.00 -11.82 20.45
N GLU A 407 4.24 -12.07 19.39
CA GLU A 407 3.59 -11.03 18.60
C GLU A 407 2.31 -10.51 19.26
N ILE A 408 2.15 -9.19 19.20
CA ILE A 408 0.93 -8.46 19.55
C ILE A 408 0.54 -7.52 18.41
N TYR A 409 -0.73 -7.14 18.40
CA TYR A 409 -1.21 -6.07 17.53
C TYR A 409 -1.36 -4.78 18.33
N VAL A 410 -0.97 -3.66 17.74
CA VAL A 410 -1.14 -2.32 18.32
C VAL A 410 -1.87 -1.41 17.36
N ILE A 411 -2.78 -0.59 17.87
CA ILE A 411 -3.53 0.40 17.09
C ILE A 411 -2.93 1.78 17.31
N LEU A 412 -2.75 2.53 16.23
CA LEU A 412 -2.39 3.94 16.26
C LEU A 412 -3.60 4.77 16.67
N LEU A 413 -3.43 5.59 17.69
CA LEU A 413 -4.44 6.52 18.22
C LEU A 413 -4.29 7.94 17.65
N GLU A 414 -3.20 8.20 16.92
CA GLU A 414 -2.90 9.42 16.18
C GLU A 414 -2.14 9.05 14.90
N ASP A 415 -2.09 9.96 13.93
CA ASP A 415 -1.27 9.79 12.73
C ASP A 415 0.23 9.65 13.08
N ALA A 416 0.92 8.72 12.41
CA ALA A 416 2.35 8.48 12.60
C ALA A 416 3.14 8.81 11.34
N ALA A 417 4.04 9.80 11.42
CA ALA A 417 4.91 10.18 10.31
C ALA A 417 6.23 9.39 10.36
N VAL A 418 6.27 8.25 9.67
CA VAL A 418 7.45 7.37 9.60
C VAL A 418 8.40 7.87 8.52
N ALA A 419 9.65 8.18 8.89
CA ALA A 419 10.65 8.66 7.94
C ALA A 419 10.89 7.65 6.82
N ARG A 420 10.92 8.14 5.57
CA ARG A 420 11.15 7.29 4.41
C ARG A 420 12.62 6.87 4.40
N GLN A 421 12.88 5.58 4.38
CA GLN A 421 14.26 5.09 4.29
C GLN A 421 14.81 5.32 2.88
N ALA A 422 16.08 5.68 2.79
CA ALA A 422 16.79 5.69 1.52
C ALA A 422 16.94 4.24 1.03
N LEU A 423 16.49 3.96 -0.20
CA LEU A 423 16.70 2.66 -0.85
C LEU A 423 18.16 2.41 -1.16
#